data_AF-A0A8J5IW03-F1
#
_entry.id   AF-A0A8J5IW03-F1
#
_cell.length_a   1.000
_cell.length_b   1.000
_cell.length_c   1.000
_cell.angle_alpha   90.00
_cell.angle_beta   90.00
_cell.angle_gamma   90.00
#
_symmetry.space_group_name_H-M   'P 1'
#
loop_
_entity.id
_entity.type
_entity.pdbx_description
1 polymer ?
#
loop_
_entity_poly.entity_id
_entity_poly.type
_entity_poly.pdbx_seq_one_letter_code
_entity_poly.pdbx_strand_id
1 'polypeptide(L)'
;MGKDPKHGLAAPKRVLSAHEEGRDWELVASCNDIPPTTARNIVQRGTSDVKKRGGARAACTKLTPEMEELLVEYCYCLGQCPCPQPDGGPCTGYSDLELPRLGPYSLTHVQPYRG
;
A
#
# COMPACT_ATOMS: atom_id res chain seq x y z
N MET A 1 1.86 13.85 0.39
CA MET A 1 2.14 13.49 -1.03
C MET A 1 3.63 13.26 -1.18
N GLY A 2 4.07 12.04 -1.49
CA GLY A 2 5.47 11.79 -1.83
C GLY A 2 5.72 12.36 -3.22
N LYS A 3 6.70 13.25 -3.37
CA LYS A 3 7.15 13.69 -4.69
C LYS A 3 7.78 12.47 -5.35
N ASP A 4 7.28 12.08 -6.52
CA ASP A 4 7.95 11.05 -7.31
C ASP A 4 9.42 11.44 -7.50
N PRO A 5 10.35 10.48 -7.44
CA PRO A 5 11.74 10.76 -7.75
C PRO A 5 11.80 11.39 -9.14
N LYS A 6 12.23 12.66 -9.23
CA LYS A 6 12.38 13.38 -10.49
C LYS A 6 13.32 12.66 -11.47
N HIS A 7 14.09 11.69 -10.99
CA HIS A 7 15.05 10.94 -11.78
C HIS A 7 14.65 9.46 -11.72
N GLY A 8 14.33 8.89 -12.87
CA GLY A 8 14.27 7.43 -13.03
C GLY A 8 15.64 6.79 -12.76
N LEU A 9 15.68 5.46 -12.70
CA LEU A 9 16.87 4.66 -12.36
C LEU A 9 18.13 4.95 -13.23
N ALA A 10 18.00 5.66 -14.34
CA ALA A 10 19.10 6.00 -15.25
C ALA A 10 20.17 6.89 -14.61
N ALA A 11 19.78 7.94 -13.89
CA ALA A 11 20.75 8.86 -13.30
C ALA A 11 21.54 8.22 -12.15
N PRO A 12 20.92 7.48 -11.21
CA PRO A 12 21.66 6.71 -10.21
C PRO A 12 22.62 5.68 -10.79
N LYS A 13 22.25 5.02 -11.90
CA LYS A 13 23.14 4.06 -12.59
C LYS A 13 24.41 4.71 -13.12
N ARG A 14 24.31 5.92 -13.70
CA ARG A 14 25.47 6.67 -14.21
C ARG A 14 26.43 7.08 -13.10
N VAL A 15 25.90 7.43 -11.93
CA VAL A 15 26.73 7.76 -10.76
C VAL A 15 27.50 6.52 -10.29
N LEU A 16 26.84 5.35 -10.25
CA LEU A 16 27.53 4.10 -9.87
C LEU A 16 28.58 3.68 -10.89
N SER A 17 28.27 3.71 -12.19
CA SER A 17 29.26 3.33 -13.19
C SER A 17 30.47 4.27 -13.16
N ALA A 18 30.26 5.58 -12.96
CA ALA A 18 31.36 6.53 -12.77
C ALA A 18 32.21 6.21 -11.54
N HIS A 19 31.60 5.81 -10.43
CA HIS A 19 32.33 5.39 -9.22
C HIS A 19 33.13 4.11 -9.44
N GLU A 20 32.54 3.09 -10.09
CA GLU A 20 33.21 1.82 -10.42
C GLU A 20 34.38 2.03 -11.38
N GLU A 21 34.26 2.97 -12.31
CA GLU A 21 35.31 3.36 -13.26
C GLU A 21 36.35 4.32 -12.65
N GLY A 22 36.23 4.69 -11.36
CA GLY A 22 37.14 5.62 -10.67
C GLY A 22 37.08 7.07 -11.19
N ARG A 23 36.02 7.44 -11.91
CA ARG A 23 35.77 8.80 -12.39
C ARG A 23 35.15 9.67 -11.30
N ASP A 24 35.13 10.98 -11.54
CA ASP A 24 34.45 11.94 -10.67
C ASP A 24 32.92 11.77 -10.76
N TRP A 25 32.40 10.92 -9.87
CA TRP A 25 30.98 10.62 -9.75
C TRP A 25 30.20 11.76 -9.06
N GLU A 26 30.85 12.66 -8.31
CA GLU A 26 30.19 13.84 -7.72
C GLU A 26 29.82 14.84 -8.82
N LEU A 27 30.71 15.05 -9.78
CA LEU A 27 30.42 15.84 -10.99
C LEU A 27 29.26 15.22 -11.79
N VAL A 28 29.30 13.90 -12.02
CA VAL A 28 28.21 13.19 -12.71
C VAL A 28 26.88 13.36 -11.98
N ALA A 29 26.87 13.32 -10.65
CA ALA A 29 25.66 13.56 -9.87
C ALA A 29 25.12 14.98 -10.06
N SER A 30 25.99 16.00 -10.01
CA SER A 30 25.63 17.40 -10.23
C SER A 30 25.03 17.62 -11.62
N CYS A 31 25.59 17.00 -12.66
CA CYS A 31 25.07 17.12 -14.03
C CYS A 31 23.72 16.41 -14.24
N ASN A 32 23.33 15.50 -13.34
CA ASN A 32 22.06 14.78 -13.41
C ASN A 32 21.07 15.23 -12.33
N ASP A 33 21.29 16.40 -11.72
CA ASP A 33 20.45 16.99 -10.67
C ASP A 33 20.28 16.11 -9.42
N ILE A 34 21.18 15.15 -9.20
CA ILE A 34 21.16 14.29 -8.03
C ILE A 34 21.76 15.06 -6.85
N PRO A 35 21.03 15.24 -5.73
CA PRO A 35 21.59 15.87 -4.54
C PRO A 35 22.82 15.12 -4.03
N PRO A 36 23.84 15.82 -3.50
CA PRO A 36 25.10 15.19 -3.08
C PRO A 36 24.90 14.14 -1.99
N THR A 37 23.93 14.34 -1.10
CA THR A 37 23.54 13.36 -0.08
C THR A 37 22.98 12.09 -0.70
N THR A 38 22.15 12.20 -1.74
CA THR A 38 21.62 11.07 -2.50
C THR A 38 22.72 10.35 -3.28
N ALA A 39 23.63 11.10 -3.91
CA ALA A 39 24.77 10.53 -4.64
C ALA A 39 25.67 9.69 -3.73
N ARG A 40 26.03 10.21 -2.54
CA ARG A 40 26.78 9.47 -1.52
C ARG A 40 26.07 8.21 -1.07
N ASN A 41 24.75 8.30 -0.82
CA ASN A 41 23.96 7.14 -0.44
C ASN A 41 23.93 6.06 -1.54
N ILE A 42 23.91 6.45 -2.81
CA ILE A 42 23.96 5.53 -3.95
C ILE A 42 25.30 4.79 -3.95
N VAL A 43 26.42 5.53 -3.90
CA VAL A 43 27.77 4.98 -3.87
C VAL A 43 27.99 4.07 -2.66
N GLN A 44 27.62 4.52 -1.46
CA GLN A 44 27.78 3.76 -0.23
C GLN A 44 26.97 2.45 -0.23
N ARG A 45 25.79 2.46 -0.86
CA ARG A 45 24.95 1.25 -1.01
C ARG A 45 25.43 0.33 -2.12
N GLY A 46 26.17 0.84 -3.09
CA GLY A 46 26.61 0.10 -4.29
C GLY A 46 25.46 -0.34 -5.19
N THR A 47 24.26 0.22 -5.05
CA THR A 47 23.10 -0.14 -5.88
C THR A 47 22.26 1.06 -6.26
N SER A 48 21.86 1.11 -7.53
CA SER A 48 21.00 2.15 -8.09
C SER A 48 19.51 1.88 -7.84
N ASP A 49 19.19 0.73 -7.24
CA ASP A 49 17.81 0.29 -7.07
C ASP A 49 17.04 1.17 -6.07
N VAL A 50 15.83 1.56 -6.46
CA VAL A 50 14.90 2.22 -5.55
C VAL A 50 14.29 1.15 -4.67
N LYS A 51 14.77 1.07 -3.42
CA LYS A 51 14.15 0.19 -2.42
C LYS A 51 12.64 0.43 -2.39
N LYS A 52 11.88 -0.66 -2.47
CA LYS A 52 10.44 -0.62 -2.23
C LYS A 52 10.18 0.11 -0.92
N ARG A 53 9.26 1.07 -0.95
CA ARG A 53 8.80 1.75 0.26
C ARG A 53 8.33 0.67 1.25
N GLY A 54 8.72 0.83 2.51
CA GLY A 54 8.33 -0.11 3.56
C GLY A 54 6.81 -0.30 3.61
N GLY A 55 6.38 -1.52 3.91
CA GLY A 55 4.97 -1.87 4.06
C GLY A 55 4.37 -1.38 5.38
N ALA A 56 3.05 -1.57 5.52
CA ALA A 56 2.37 -1.36 6.78
C ALA A 56 2.91 -2.34 7.84
N ARG A 57 3.08 -1.86 9.08
CA ARG A 57 3.47 -2.71 10.19
C ARG A 57 2.23 -3.46 10.68
N ALA A 58 2.33 -4.77 10.90
CA ALA A 58 1.22 -5.57 11.42
C ALA A 58 0.64 -5.00 12.73
N ALA A 59 1.50 -4.50 13.63
CA ALA A 59 1.07 -3.84 14.88
C ALA A 59 0.27 -2.54 14.67
N CYS A 60 0.31 -1.94 13.47
CA CYS A 60 -0.48 -0.76 13.12
C CYS A 60 -1.77 -1.13 12.38
N THR A 61 -1.95 -2.39 11.99
CA THR A 61 -3.16 -2.89 11.32
C THR A 61 -4.16 -3.30 12.40
N LYS A 62 -5.30 -2.60 12.47
CA LYS A 62 -6.40 -2.94 13.39
C LYS A 62 -7.31 -4.05 12.88
N LEU A 63 -7.18 -4.38 11.59
CA LEU A 63 -7.96 -5.42 10.94
C LEU A 63 -7.37 -6.78 11.33
N THR A 64 -8.16 -7.61 12.02
CA THR A 64 -7.80 -9.00 12.29
C THR A 64 -8.22 -9.87 11.11
N PRO A 65 -7.65 -11.09 10.97
CA PRO A 65 -8.03 -12.03 9.91
C PRO A 65 -9.54 -12.34 9.91
N GLU A 66 -10.14 -12.48 11.09
CA GLU A 66 -11.59 -12.75 11.21
C GLU A 66 -12.42 -11.56 10.74
N MET A 67 -11.95 -10.32 10.98
CA MET A 67 -12.59 -9.12 10.44
C MET A 67 -12.44 -9.03 8.92
N GLU A 68 -11.31 -9.49 8.36
CA GLU A 68 -11.09 -9.54 6.92
C GLU A 68 -12.05 -10.53 6.26
N GLU A 69 -12.24 -11.72 6.84
CA GLU A 69 -13.21 -12.72 6.37
C GLU A 69 -14.64 -12.18 6.36
N LEU A 70 -15.06 -11.52 7.44
CA LEU A 70 -16.39 -10.90 7.53
C LEU A 70 -16.57 -9.74 6.53
N LEU A 71 -15.51 -8.97 6.26
CA LEU A 71 -15.56 -7.91 5.24
C LEU A 71 -15.66 -8.49 3.83
N VAL A 72 -14.93 -9.57 3.56
CA VAL A 72 -14.98 -10.27 2.27
C VAL A 72 -16.38 -10.83 2.05
N GLU A 73 -16.95 -11.51 3.04
CA GLU A 73 -18.33 -12.03 3.00
C GLU A 73 -19.35 -10.90 2.78
N TYR A 74 -19.25 -9.79 3.52
CA TYR A 74 -20.11 -8.63 3.34
C TYR A 74 -20.01 -8.03 1.93
N CYS A 75 -18.79 -7.90 1.38
CA CYS A 75 -18.58 -7.40 0.02
C CYS A 75 -19.19 -8.34 -1.05
N TYR A 76 -19.14 -9.65 -0.84
CA TYR A 76 -19.80 -10.63 -1.71
C TYR A 76 -21.33 -10.55 -1.60
N CYS A 77 -21.87 -10.45 -0.38
CA CYS A 77 -23.32 -10.38 -0.14
C CYS A 77 -23.96 -9.06 -0.59
N LEU A 78 -23.21 -7.96 -0.62
CA LEU A 78 -23.67 -6.67 -1.13
C LEU A 78 -23.62 -6.54 -2.67
N GLY A 79 -23.35 -7.63 -3.40
CA GLY A 79 -23.48 -7.68 -4.85
C GLY A 79 -22.44 -6.86 -5.62
N GLN A 80 -21.28 -6.58 -5.03
CA GLN A 80 -20.22 -5.78 -5.66
C GLN A 80 -19.13 -6.61 -6.36
N CYS A 81 -19.36 -7.89 -6.63
CA CYS A 81 -18.52 -8.68 -7.54
C CYS A 81 -19.38 -9.57 -8.47
N PRO A 82 -19.10 -9.58 -9.79
CA PRO A 82 -19.74 -10.49 -10.72
C PRO A 82 -19.02 -11.84 -10.63
N CYS A 83 -19.51 -12.78 -9.84
CA CYS A 83 -19.01 -14.15 -9.91
C CYS A 83 -19.70 -14.88 -11.09
N PRO A 84 -18.95 -15.48 -12.04
CA PRO A 84 -19.53 -16.47 -12.93
C PRO A 84 -19.71 -17.75 -12.12
N GLN A 85 -20.96 -18.13 -11.85
CA GLN A 85 -21.24 -19.47 -11.31
C GLN A 85 -20.99 -20.51 -12.42
N PRO A 86 -20.28 -21.62 -12.15
CA PRO A 86 -19.99 -22.64 -13.16
C PRO A 86 -21.23 -23.37 -13.68
N ASP A 87 -22.37 -23.23 -13.01
CA ASP A 87 -23.63 -23.96 -13.22
C ASP A 87 -24.84 -23.04 -13.46
N GLY A 88 -24.67 -21.71 -13.45
CA GLY A 88 -25.73 -20.76 -13.80
C GLY A 88 -26.93 -20.73 -12.83
N GLY A 89 -26.73 -21.15 -11.58
CA GLY A 89 -27.76 -21.08 -10.54
C GLY A 89 -28.01 -19.63 -10.04
N PRO A 90 -29.17 -19.34 -9.43
CA PRO A 90 -29.36 -18.10 -8.70
C PRO A 90 -28.57 -18.11 -7.38
N CYS A 91 -27.98 -16.98 -7.03
CA CYS A 91 -27.34 -16.78 -5.73
C CYS A 91 -28.36 -17.04 -4.60
N THR A 92 -28.22 -18.15 -3.88
CA THR A 92 -29.00 -18.41 -2.67
C THR A 92 -28.48 -17.50 -1.56
N GLY A 93 -28.97 -16.26 -1.55
CA GLY A 93 -28.75 -15.31 -0.48
C GLY A 93 -29.23 -15.91 0.85
N TYR A 94 -28.30 -16.05 1.78
CA TYR A 94 -28.44 -15.89 3.23
C TYR A 94 -29.89 -15.93 3.76
N SER A 95 -30.43 -17.14 3.98
CA SER A 95 -31.72 -17.32 4.64
C SER A 95 -31.66 -18.17 5.93
N ASP A 96 -30.49 -18.72 6.30
CA ASP A 96 -30.38 -19.69 7.40
C ASP A 96 -29.17 -19.48 8.33
N LEU A 97 -28.77 -18.22 8.57
CA LEU A 97 -27.89 -17.92 9.70
C LEU A 97 -28.63 -17.00 10.67
N GLU A 98 -29.12 -17.60 11.75
CA GLU A 98 -29.48 -16.92 12.99
C GLU A 98 -28.30 -16.02 13.38
N LEU A 99 -28.44 -14.72 13.13
CA LEU A 99 -27.48 -13.72 13.61
C LEU A 99 -27.35 -13.92 15.14
N PRO A 100 -26.14 -14.12 15.69
CA PRO A 100 -25.98 -14.10 17.14
C PRO A 100 -26.48 -12.74 17.61
N ARG A 101 -27.53 -12.75 18.44
CA ARG A 101 -28.12 -11.55 19.02
C ARG A 101 -26.99 -10.72 19.61
N LEU A 102 -26.62 -9.63 18.93
CA LEU A 102 -25.74 -8.64 19.48
C LEU A 102 -26.39 -8.19 20.78
N GLY A 103 -25.72 -8.50 21.90
CA GLY A 103 -26.10 -8.06 23.23
C GLY A 103 -26.22 -6.53 23.29
N PRO A 104 -26.78 -6.00 24.39
CA PRO A 104 -27.39 -4.67 24.43
C PRO A 104 -26.33 -3.56 24.46
N TYR A 105 -25.63 -3.33 23.35
CA TYR A 105 -25.01 -2.03 23.10
C TYR A 105 -26.11 -1.08 22.66
N SER A 106 -26.83 -0.63 23.68
CA SER A 106 -27.83 0.42 23.67
C SER A 106 -27.27 1.65 22.95
N LEU A 107 -27.83 1.92 21.77
CA LEU A 107 -27.77 3.20 21.07
C LEU A 107 -28.46 4.24 21.96
N THR A 108 -27.74 4.73 22.97
CA THR A 108 -28.16 5.89 23.75
C THR A 108 -27.58 7.13 23.10
N HIS A 109 -28.51 7.99 22.67
CA HIS A 109 -28.33 9.43 22.48
C HIS A 109 -27.36 9.90 21.39
N VAL A 110 -27.79 9.83 20.13
CA VAL A 110 -27.40 10.84 19.15
C VAL A 110 -28.31 12.05 19.34
N GLN A 111 -27.84 13.05 20.10
CA GLN A 111 -28.40 14.40 20.03
C GLN A 111 -27.95 15.04 18.71
N PRO A 112 -28.87 15.59 17.89
CA PRO A 112 -28.46 16.32 16.70
C PRO A 112 -27.79 17.63 17.11
N TYR A 113 -26.56 17.86 16.61
CA TYR A 113 -25.91 19.16 16.69
C TYR A 113 -26.81 20.22 16.05
N ARG A 114 -27.10 21.28 16.81
CA ARG A 114 -27.83 22.47 16.38
C ARG A 114 -26.95 23.69 16.65
N GLY A 115 -26.60 24.43 15.60
CA GLY A 115 -25.92 25.73 15.66
C GLY A 115 -24.44 25.67 15.29
#